data_AF-A0A972ZGX7-F1
#
_entry.id   AF-A0A972ZGX7-F1
#
_cell.length_a   1.000
_cell.length_b   1.000
_cell.length_c   1.000
_cell.angle_alpha   90.00
_cell.angle_beta   90.00
_cell.angle_gamma   90.00
#
_symmetry.space_group_name_H-M   'P 1'
#
loop_
_entity.id
_entity.type
_entity.pdbx_description
1 polymer ?
#
loop_
_entity_poly.entity_id
_entity_poly.type
_entity_poly.pdbx_seq_one_letter_code
_entity_poly.pdbx_strand_id
1 'polypeptide(L)'
;MTATIKRILPRSLLGRSLMIIVTPLIILQLVSASIFYETHWDKVTLRLARGVAGDIGAVIKLMRRNPEPENLEWIFGLAAETMELNTTFKEGAVLVNTSWAPDGLTERMLSQAMRSRVSKPFLIDSVSHDRQVII
;
A
#
# COMPACT_ATOMS: atom_id res chain seq x y z
N MET A 1 22.13 -22.36 -30.66
CA MET A 1 20.91 -21.59 -30.29
C MET A 1 20.44 -20.58 -31.35
N THR A 2 21.00 -20.55 -32.55
CA THR A 2 20.64 -19.55 -33.59
C THR A 2 19.54 -20.02 -34.56
N ALA A 3 19.30 -21.33 -34.67
CA ALA A 3 18.33 -21.89 -35.63
C ALA A 3 16.86 -21.56 -35.30
N THR A 4 16.53 -21.41 -34.01
CA THR A 4 15.15 -21.18 -33.56
C THR A 4 14.65 -19.76 -33.88
N ILE A 5 15.52 -18.75 -33.77
CA ILE A 5 15.22 -17.34 -34.11
C ILE A 5 14.94 -17.18 -35.61
N LYS A 6 15.64 -17.90 -36.48
CA LYS A 6 15.46 -17.86 -37.94
C LYS A 6 14.12 -18.47 -38.41
N ARG A 7 13.40 -19.16 -37.52
CA ARG A 7 12.07 -19.74 -37.77
C ARG A 7 10.93 -18.78 -37.39
N ILE A 8 11.17 -17.89 -36.43
CA ILE A 8 10.19 -16.90 -35.96
C ILE A 8 10.22 -15.64 -36.85
N LEU A 9 11.36 -15.33 -37.48
CA LEU A 9 11.48 -14.18 -38.36
C LEU A 9 10.73 -14.39 -39.69
N PRO A 10 9.82 -13.48 -40.08
CA PRO A 10 9.09 -13.61 -41.34
C PRO A 10 10.04 -13.63 -42.54
N ARG A 11 9.86 -14.62 -43.41
CA ARG A 11 10.69 -14.80 -44.62
C ARG A 11 10.20 -13.99 -45.82
N SER A 12 8.95 -13.54 -45.81
CA SER A 12 8.37 -12.69 -46.87
C SER A 12 8.74 -11.22 -46.68
N LEU A 13 8.85 -10.47 -47.79
CA LEU A 13 9.08 -9.02 -47.77
C LEU A 13 7.98 -8.28 -46.99
N LEU A 14 6.71 -8.69 -47.16
CA LEU A 14 5.57 -8.13 -46.44
C LEU A 14 5.71 -8.30 -44.92
N GLY A 15 6.10 -9.48 -44.45
CA GLY A 15 6.25 -9.74 -43.02
C GLY A 15 7.40 -8.95 -42.40
N ARG A 16 8.50 -8.73 -43.14
CA ARG A 16 9.61 -7.86 -42.69
C ARG A 16 9.16 -6.41 -42.55
N SER A 17 8.46 -5.87 -43.56
CA SER A 17 7.95 -4.50 -43.51
C SER A 17 6.96 -4.29 -42.36
N LEU A 18 6.05 -5.26 -42.15
CA LEU A 18 5.11 -5.21 -41.04
C LEU A 18 5.83 -5.27 -39.68
N MET A 19 6.84 -6.12 -39.53
CA MET A 19 7.62 -6.23 -38.30
C MET A 19 8.30 -4.91 -37.95
N ILE A 20 8.91 -4.23 -38.93
CA ILE A 20 9.57 -2.92 -38.70
C ILE A 20 8.60 -1.87 -38.14
N ILE A 21 7.32 -1.92 -38.53
CA ILE A 21 6.29 -0.98 -38.06
C ILE A 21 5.72 -1.41 -36.70
N VAL A 22 5.43 -2.71 -36.54
CA VAL A 22 4.73 -3.23 -35.35
C VAL A 22 5.68 -3.38 -34.16
N THR A 23 6.94 -3.74 -34.38
CA THR A 23 7.93 -3.90 -33.30
C THR A 23 8.09 -2.64 -32.44
N PRO A 24 8.32 -1.43 -32.98
CA PRO A 24 8.44 -0.23 -32.14
C PRO A 24 7.13 0.11 -31.42
N LEU A 25 5.98 -0.19 -32.02
CA LEU A 25 4.68 -0.03 -31.36
C LEU A 25 4.56 -0.94 -30.13
N ILE A 26 4.95 -2.21 -30.25
CA ILE A 26 4.94 -3.17 -29.13
C ILE A 26 5.93 -2.74 -28.05
N ILE A 27 7.14 -2.32 -28.42
CA ILE A 27 8.14 -1.83 -27.45
C ILE A 27 7.57 -0.62 -26.69
N LEU A 28 7.00 0.35 -27.39
CA LEU A 28 6.36 1.50 -26.76
C LEU A 28 5.23 1.08 -25.83
N GLN A 29 4.40 0.12 -26.25
CA GLN A 29 3.31 -0.41 -25.44
C GLN A 29 3.81 -1.05 -24.15
N LEU A 30 4.87 -1.85 -24.20
CA LEU A 30 5.45 -2.51 -23.04
C LEU A 30 6.07 -1.50 -22.06
N VAL A 31 6.86 -0.54 -22.56
CA VAL A 31 7.47 0.49 -21.71
C VAL A 31 6.39 1.35 -21.04
N SER A 32 5.38 1.77 -21.81
CA SER A 32 4.25 2.53 -21.28
C SER A 32 3.48 1.75 -20.22
N ALA A 33 3.19 0.47 -20.48
CA ALA A 33 2.52 -0.40 -19.53
C ALA A 33 3.32 -0.60 -18.24
N SER A 34 4.65 -0.80 -18.33
CA SER A 34 5.52 -0.91 -17.15
C SER A 34 5.49 0.34 -16.29
N ILE A 35 5.69 1.54 -16.88
CA ILE A 35 5.66 2.80 -16.14
C ILE A 35 4.29 3.04 -15.51
N PHE A 36 3.22 2.79 -16.27
CA PHE A 36 1.85 2.94 -15.79
C PHE A 36 1.59 2.02 -14.60
N TYR A 37 1.99 0.76 -14.68
CA TYR A 37 1.83 -0.21 -13.60
C TYR A 37 2.53 0.28 -12.34
N GLU A 38 3.85 0.52 -12.38
CA GLU A 38 4.63 0.99 -11.22
C GLU A 38 4.00 2.22 -10.56
N THR A 39 3.71 3.25 -11.37
CA THR A 39 3.10 4.49 -10.86
C THR A 39 1.70 4.29 -10.30
N HIS A 40 0.93 3.36 -10.88
CA HIS A 40 -0.41 3.06 -10.42
C HIS A 40 -0.39 2.36 -9.07
N TRP A 41 0.50 1.37 -8.88
CA TRP A 41 0.65 0.66 -7.61
C TRP A 41 1.04 1.60 -6.47
N ASP A 42 1.98 2.52 -6.69
CA ASP A 42 2.34 3.53 -5.69
C ASP A 42 1.13 4.37 -5.26
N LYS A 43 0.33 4.83 -6.22
CA LYS A 43 -0.85 5.66 -5.95
C LYS A 43 -1.96 4.88 -5.24
N VAL A 44 -2.20 3.63 -5.64
CA VAL A 44 -3.21 2.76 -5.02
C VAL A 44 -2.80 2.47 -3.58
N THR A 45 -1.56 2.05 -3.33
CA THR A 45 -1.04 1.78 -1.99
C THR A 45 -1.12 3.02 -1.10
N LEU A 46 -0.73 4.20 -1.59
CA LEU A 46 -0.86 5.45 -0.84
C LEU A 46 -2.32 5.82 -0.54
N ARG A 47 -3.25 5.53 -1.47
CA ARG A 47 -4.67 5.80 -1.26
C ARG A 47 -5.24 4.88 -0.17
N LEU A 48 -4.90 3.59 -0.19
CA LEU A 48 -5.30 2.63 0.83
C LEU A 48 -4.71 2.99 2.20
N ALA A 49 -3.41 3.29 2.25
CA ALA A 49 -2.73 3.76 3.45
C ALA A 49 -3.40 5.00 4.07
N ARG A 50 -3.83 5.96 3.24
CA ARG A 50 -4.58 7.14 3.69
C ARG A 50 -5.98 6.83 4.21
N GLY A 51 -6.62 5.79 3.71
CA GLY A 51 -7.89 5.27 4.24
C GLY A 51 -7.68 4.76 5.66
N VAL A 52 -6.80 3.77 5.82
CA VAL A 52 -6.48 3.16 7.12
C VAL A 52 -6.02 4.20 8.15
N ALA A 53 -5.11 5.11 7.78
CA ALA A 53 -4.67 6.17 8.67
C ALA A 53 -5.80 7.17 9.03
N GLY A 54 -6.77 7.35 8.14
CA GLY A 54 -7.97 8.13 8.38
C GLY A 54 -8.88 7.46 9.41
N ASP A 55 -9.10 6.15 9.27
CA ASP A 55 -9.92 5.33 10.17
C ASP A 55 -9.32 5.28 11.58
N ILE A 56 -8.01 5.03 11.69
CA ILE A 56 -7.27 5.11 12.97
C ILE A 56 -7.39 6.50 13.58
N GLY A 57 -7.21 7.55 12.78
CA GLY A 57 -7.37 8.93 13.22
C GLY A 57 -8.79 9.24 13.72
N ALA A 58 -9.82 8.63 13.12
CA ALA A 58 -11.20 8.76 13.54
C ALA A 58 -11.43 8.08 14.90
N VAL A 59 -10.97 6.83 15.05
CA VAL A 59 -11.06 6.08 16.32
C VAL A 59 -10.37 6.83 17.45
N ILE A 60 -9.15 7.32 17.23
CA ILE A 60 -8.40 8.12 18.24
C ILE A 60 -9.17 9.38 18.63
N LYS A 61 -9.80 10.07 17.67
CA LYS A 61 -10.58 11.29 17.95
C LYS A 61 -11.86 11.00 18.72
N LEU A 62 -12.57 9.92 18.37
CA LEU A 62 -13.79 9.48 19.06
C LEU A 62 -13.48 9.08 20.50
N MET A 63 -12.44 8.26 20.70
CA MET A 63 -11.95 7.86 22.02
C MET A 63 -11.61 9.08 22.90
N ARG A 64 -10.93 10.09 22.34
CA ARG A 64 -10.59 11.32 23.07
C ARG A 64 -11.79 12.20 23.37
N ARG A 65 -12.86 12.14 22.57
CA ARG A 65 -14.05 12.96 22.77
C ARG A 65 -14.93 12.40 23.88
N ASN A 66 -15.08 11.07 23.94
CA ASN A 66 -15.91 10.37 24.91
C ASN A 66 -15.09 9.23 25.56
N PRO A 67 -14.29 9.52 26.60
CA PRO A 67 -13.36 8.55 27.19
C PRO A 67 -14.01 7.55 28.16
N GLU A 68 -15.33 7.50 28.26
CA GLU A 68 -16.01 6.59 29.19
C GLU A 68 -15.89 5.13 28.73
N PRO A 69 -15.66 4.16 29.64
CA PRO A 69 -15.38 2.77 29.28
C PRO A 69 -16.45 2.13 28.38
N GLU A 70 -17.73 2.42 28.64
CA GLU A 70 -18.87 1.93 27.85
C GLU A 70 -18.82 2.45 26.39
N ASN A 71 -18.43 3.72 26.21
CA ASN A 71 -18.28 4.30 24.87
C ASN A 71 -17.06 3.73 24.13
N LEU A 72 -16.00 3.35 24.84
CA LEU A 72 -14.81 2.76 24.24
C LEU A 72 -15.11 1.39 23.63
N GLU A 73 -15.83 0.53 24.34
CA GLU A 73 -16.23 -0.79 23.80
C GLU A 73 -17.08 -0.63 22.54
N TRP A 74 -18.04 0.31 22.55
CA TRP A 74 -18.86 0.59 21.37
C TRP A 74 -18.02 1.12 20.19
N ILE A 75 -17.09 2.05 20.44
CA ILE A 75 -16.19 2.58 19.39
C ILE A 75 -15.33 1.45 18.80
N PHE A 76 -14.77 0.58 19.64
CA PHE A 76 -13.90 -0.51 19.19
C PHE A 76 -14.69 -1.59 18.45
N GLY A 77 -15.92 -1.90 18.89
CA GLY A 77 -16.83 -2.78 18.17
C GLY A 77 -17.17 -2.24 16.77
N LEU A 78 -17.50 -0.95 16.67
CA LEU A 78 -17.78 -0.30 15.39
C LEU A 78 -16.56 -0.30 14.46
N ALA A 79 -15.36 -0.05 15.01
CA ALA A 79 -14.12 -0.09 14.25
C ALA A 79 -13.81 -1.50 13.72
N ALA A 80 -14.07 -2.54 14.52
CA ALA A 80 -13.87 -3.92 14.10
C ALA A 80 -14.86 -4.33 12.99
N GLU A 81 -16.13 -3.94 13.10
CA GLU A 81 -17.18 -4.31 12.14
C GLU A 81 -17.07 -3.55 10.81
N THR A 82 -16.77 -2.25 10.85
CA THR A 82 -16.87 -1.37 9.67
C THR A 82 -15.53 -1.00 9.04
N MET A 83 -14.45 -1.01 9.82
CA MET A 83 -13.11 -0.60 9.38
C MET A 83 -12.13 -1.77 9.33
N GLU A 84 -12.55 -2.97 9.71
CA GLU A 84 -11.69 -4.15 9.87
C GLU A 84 -10.51 -3.89 10.82
N LEU A 85 -10.67 -2.96 11.77
CA LEU A 85 -9.64 -2.58 12.74
C LEU A 85 -9.88 -3.27 14.08
N ASN A 86 -9.03 -4.23 14.41
CA ASN A 86 -8.99 -4.77 15.76
C ASN A 86 -8.18 -3.83 16.67
N THR A 87 -8.82 -3.26 17.68
CA THR A 87 -8.22 -2.22 18.52
C THR A 87 -8.17 -2.66 19.98
N THR A 88 -7.12 -2.25 20.69
CA THR A 88 -6.97 -2.54 22.12
C THR A 88 -6.41 -1.32 22.81
N PHE A 89 -7.08 -0.87 23.87
CA PHE A 89 -6.62 0.24 24.68
C PHE A 89 -5.78 -0.26 25.86
N LYS A 90 -4.60 0.34 26.06
CA LYS A 90 -3.71 0.06 27.18
C LYS A 90 -3.44 1.36 27.93
N GLU A 91 -4.14 1.57 29.04
CA GLU A 91 -3.98 2.76 29.87
C GLU A 91 -2.56 2.83 30.46
N GLY A 92 -1.93 4.01 30.42
CA GLY A 92 -0.59 4.24 30.96
C GLY A 92 0.56 3.61 30.17
N ALA A 93 0.29 2.90 29.08
CA ALA A 93 1.34 2.38 28.21
C ALA A 93 2.07 3.52 27.49
N VAL A 94 3.40 3.44 27.45
CA VAL A 94 4.25 4.41 26.76
C VAL A 94 4.85 3.74 25.52
N LEU A 95 4.78 4.43 24.38
CA LEU A 95 5.42 3.97 23.16
C LEU A 95 6.95 3.99 23.33
N VAL A 96 7.60 2.89 22.96
CA VAL A 96 9.07 2.80 23.00
C VAL A 96 9.64 3.76 21.97
N ASN A 97 10.63 4.56 22.36
CA ASN A 97 11.33 5.48 21.45
C ASN A 97 12.35 4.73 20.59
N THR A 98 11.88 3.82 19.74
CA THR A 98 12.71 3.07 18.80
C THR A 98 12.79 3.81 17.48
N SER A 99 14.02 4.00 16.98
CA SER A 99 14.23 4.42 15.59
C SER A 99 13.89 3.25 14.68
N TRP A 100 12.74 3.32 14.03
CA TRP A 100 12.32 2.34 13.03
C TRP A 100 12.33 3.01 11.64
N ALA A 101 12.82 2.28 10.63
CA ALA A 101 12.86 2.75 9.25
C ALA A 101 11.90 1.88 8.41
N PRO A 102 11.05 2.50 7.56
CA PRO A 102 10.17 1.72 6.69
C PRO A 102 10.96 1.12 5.51
N ASP A 103 11.05 -0.22 5.47
CA ASP A 103 11.85 -0.93 4.46
C ASP A 103 11.10 -1.17 3.14
N GLY A 104 9.77 -1.37 3.17
CA GLY A 104 8.95 -1.60 1.97
C GLY A 104 8.09 -0.40 1.53
N LEU A 105 7.52 -0.51 0.32
CA LEU A 105 6.61 0.51 -0.23
C LEU A 105 5.41 0.74 0.71
N THR A 106 4.83 -0.34 1.21
CA THR A 106 3.64 -0.28 2.09
C THR A 106 3.94 0.45 3.40
N GLU A 107 5.05 0.14 4.09
CA GLU A 107 5.38 0.85 5.33
C GLU A 107 5.73 2.32 5.08
N ARG A 108 6.35 2.65 3.94
CA ARG A 108 6.60 4.05 3.56
C ARG A 108 5.31 4.82 3.32
N MET A 109 4.38 4.23 2.55
CA MET A 109 3.10 4.86 2.27
C MET A 109 2.22 4.98 3.53
N LEU A 110 2.21 3.95 4.39
CA LEU A 110 1.48 3.95 5.65
C LEU A 110 2.07 4.94 6.65
N SER A 111 3.39 4.97 6.83
CA SER A 111 4.05 5.95 7.69
C SER A 111 3.81 7.39 7.21
N GLN A 112 3.84 7.64 5.91
CA GLN A 112 3.49 8.94 5.33
C GLN A 112 2.02 9.30 5.62
N ALA A 113 1.09 8.36 5.44
CA ALA A 113 -0.33 8.56 5.71
C ALA A 113 -0.59 8.84 7.20
N MET A 114 -0.01 8.05 8.10
CA MET A 114 -0.12 8.20 9.55
C MET A 114 0.41 9.55 10.04
N ARG A 115 1.58 9.98 9.54
CA ARG A 115 2.12 11.33 9.81
C ARG A 115 1.13 12.43 9.42
N SER A 116 0.42 12.27 8.31
CA SER A 116 -0.52 13.27 7.82
C SER A 116 -1.86 13.31 8.57
N ARG A 117 -2.33 12.17 9.10
CA ARG A 117 -3.69 12.04 9.67
C ARG A 117 -3.73 12.00 11.20
N VAL A 118 -2.76 11.34 11.82
CA VAL A 118 -2.76 11.06 13.27
C VAL A 118 -1.95 12.10 14.05
N SER A 119 -0.93 12.70 13.43
CA SER A 119 -0.10 13.79 14.00
C SER A 119 0.41 13.53 15.43
N LYS A 120 0.59 12.26 15.79
CA LYS A 120 1.14 11.77 17.06
C LYS A 120 2.26 10.77 16.78
N PRO A 121 3.14 10.50 17.75
CA PRO A 121 4.09 9.40 17.64
C PRO A 121 3.35 8.07 17.43
N PHE A 122 3.86 7.24 16.52
CA PHE A 122 3.32 5.92 16.21
C PHE A 122 4.49 4.96 15.89
N LEU A 123 4.26 3.67 16.07
CA LEU A 123 5.16 2.61 15.65
C LEU A 123 4.38 1.73 14.67
N ILE A 124 5.06 1.14 13.70
CA ILE A 124 4.43 0.19 12.78
C ILE A 124 5.26 -1.08 12.84
N ASP A 125 4.60 -2.20 13.12
CA ASP A 125 5.17 -3.54 13.03
C ASP A 125 4.41 -4.32 11.96
N SER A 126 5.04 -4.46 10.80
CA SER A 126 4.56 -5.21 9.63
C SER A 126 5.25 -6.57 9.48
N VAL A 127 6.20 -6.90 10.36
CA VAL A 127 7.09 -8.08 10.22
C VAL A 127 6.68 -9.20 11.16
N SER A 128 6.20 -8.87 12.36
CA SER A 128 5.90 -9.86 13.39
C SER A 128 4.70 -10.76 13.06
N HIS A 129 3.80 -10.34 12.16
CA HIS A 129 2.59 -11.10 11.81
C HIS A 129 2.36 -11.12 10.29
N ASP A 130 2.30 -12.31 9.69
CA ASP A 130 2.15 -12.51 8.23
C ASP A 130 0.88 -11.87 7.60
N ARG A 131 -0.15 -11.59 8.42
CA ARG A 131 -1.45 -11.09 7.95
C ARG A 131 -1.96 -9.85 8.66
N GLN A 132 -1.20 -9.31 9.63
CA GLN A 132 -1.64 -8.19 10.46
C GLN A 132 -0.52 -7.18 10.60
N VAL A 133 -0.86 -5.90 10.47
CA VAL A 133 0.05 -4.79 10.75
C VAL A 133 -0.38 -4.19 12.08
N ILE A 134 0.52 -4.18 13.05
CA ILE A 134 0.28 -3.58 14.36
C ILE A 134 0.75 -2.13 14.31
N ILE A 135 -0.11 -1.21 14.79
CA ILE A 135 0.08 0.24 14.74
C ILE A 135 -0.12 0.83 16.14
#